data_AF-A0A7W5FBB1-F1
#
_entry.id   AF-A0A7W5FBB1-F1
#
_cell.length_a   1.000
_cell.length_b   1.000
_cell.length_c   1.000
_cell.angle_alpha   90.00
_cell.angle_beta   90.00
_cell.angle_gamma   90.00
#
_symmetry.space_group_name_H-M   'P 1'
#
loop_
_entity.id
_entity.type
_entity.pdbx_description
1 polymer ?
#
loop_
_entity_poly.entity_id
_entity_poly.type
_entity_poly.pdbx_seq_one_letter_code
_entity_poly.pdbx_strand_id
1 'polypeptide(L)' 'MENKTAAQFSTPNLMTNISGFVVIEGKRSMRKRGLTSPDRVEAGLLAIYEPVPLVARKRRGVLN' A
#
# COMPACT_ATOMS: atom_id res chain seq x y z
N MET A 1 -2.31 -11.22 -18.63
CA MET A 1 -1.53 -10.34 -17.70
C MET A 1 -1.99 -10.46 -16.26
N GLU A 2 -3.27 -10.79 -16.01
CA GLU A 2 -3.93 -10.77 -14.69
C GLU A 2 -3.43 -11.84 -13.71
N ASN A 3 -3.10 -13.05 -14.18
CA ASN A 3 -2.72 -14.17 -13.30
C ASN A 3 -1.51 -13.87 -12.41
N LYS A 4 -0.53 -13.12 -12.91
CA LYS A 4 0.66 -12.73 -12.13
C LYS A 4 0.33 -11.67 -11.08
N THR A 5 -0.61 -10.79 -11.37
CA THR A 5 -1.06 -9.75 -10.42
C THR A 5 -1.89 -10.39 -9.32
N ALA A 6 -2.86 -11.24 -9.66
CA ALA A 6 -3.66 -11.99 -8.69
C ALA A 6 -2.79 -12.87 -7.77
N ALA A 7 -1.79 -13.56 -8.33
CA ALA A 7 -0.84 -14.34 -7.54
C ALA A 7 -0.04 -13.46 -6.58
N GLN A 8 0.38 -12.25 -6.99
CA GLN A 8 1.05 -11.35 -6.06
C GLN A 8 0.11 -10.86 -4.95
N PHE A 9 -1.18 -10.60 -5.22
CA PHE A 9 -2.14 -10.18 -4.21
C PHE A 9 -2.39 -11.24 -3.12
N SER A 10 -2.29 -12.53 -3.46
CA SER A 10 -2.51 -13.63 -2.51
C SER A 10 -1.28 -14.03 -1.69
N THR A 11 -0.11 -13.43 -1.93
CA THR A 11 1.17 -13.88 -1.33
C THR A 11 1.60 -13.21 -0.01
N PRO A 12 1.32 -11.91 0.25
CA PRO A 12 1.69 -11.27 1.51
C PRO A 12 0.82 -11.78 2.65
N ASN A 13 1.43 -12.08 3.79
CA ASN A 13 0.68 -12.46 4.97
C ASN A 13 0.12 -11.22 5.70
N LEU A 14 -1.08 -11.38 6.26
CA LEU A 14 -1.64 -10.43 7.22
C LEU A 14 -1.05 -10.73 8.61
N MET A 15 -0.52 -9.71 9.26
CA MET A 15 0.11 -9.82 10.57
C MET A 15 -0.45 -8.77 11.52
N THR A 16 -0.17 -8.94 12.81
CA THR A 16 -0.47 -7.94 13.84
C THR A 16 0.83 -7.56 14.54
N ASN A 17 1.06 -6.26 14.72
CA ASN A 17 2.22 -5.81 15.50
C ASN A 17 1.92 -5.80 17.01
N ILE A 18 2.95 -5.55 17.82
CA ILE A 18 2.87 -5.56 19.30
C ILE A 18 1.87 -4.50 19.82
N SER A 19 1.66 -3.43 19.06
CA SER A 19 0.70 -2.37 19.37
C SER A 19 -0.74 -2.71 18.95
N GLY A 20 -0.99 -3.91 18.42
CA GLY A 20 -2.31 -4.38 18.00
C GLY A 20 -2.75 -3.89 16.62
N PHE A 21 -1.88 -3.20 15.86
CA PHE A 21 -2.22 -2.77 14.51
C PHE A 21 -2.05 -3.90 13.51
N VAL A 22 -2.96 -3.93 12.53
CA VAL A 22 -2.88 -4.81 11.36
C VAL A 22 -1.77 -4.31 10.45
N VAL A 23 -0.86 -5.21 10.08
CA VAL A 23 0.29 -4.93 9.24
C VAL A 23 0.36 -5.97 8.13
N ILE A 24 0.59 -5.51 6.90
CA ILE A 24 0.87 -6.40 5.77
C ILE A 24 2.37 -6.75 5.79
N GLU A 25 2.69 -8.01 5.53
CA GLU A 25 4.07 -8.47 5.46
C GLU A 25 4.93 -7.64 4.48
N GLY A 26 6.11 -7.21 4.94
CA GLY A 26 7.02 -6.42 4.12
C GLY A 26 7.87 -7.23 3.14
N LYS A 27 8.35 -6.57 2.06
CA LYS A 27 9.19 -7.17 1.00
C LYS A 27 10.34 -8.02 1.50
N ARG A 28 11.06 -7.53 2.52
CA ARG A 28 12.25 -8.22 3.06
C ARG A 28 11.89 -9.57 3.67
N SER A 29 10.73 -9.65 4.34
CA SER A 29 10.21 -10.92 4.88
C SER A 29 9.80 -11.86 3.76
N MET A 30 9.07 -11.35 2.76
CA MET A 30 8.66 -12.17 1.60
C MET A 30 9.86 -12.75 0.84
N ARG A 31 10.93 -11.96 0.63
CA ARG A 31 12.17 -12.44 0.01
C ARG A 31 12.85 -13.54 0.83
N LYS A 32 12.81 -13.46 2.16
CA LYS A 32 13.32 -14.54 3.03
C LYS A 32 12.52 -15.85 2.87
N ARG A 33 11.23 -15.77 2.51
CA ARG A 33 10.39 -16.93 2.18
C ARG A 33 10.59 -17.46 0.75
N GLY A 34 11.53 -16.90 -0.02
CA GLY A 34 11.79 -17.29 -1.41
C GLY A 34 10.81 -16.68 -2.42
N LEU A 35 9.99 -15.71 -2.01
CA LEU A 35 9.04 -15.03 -2.89
C LEU A 35 9.68 -13.83 -3.60
N THR A 36 9.26 -13.61 -4.84
CA THR A 36 9.61 -12.40 -5.60
C THR A 36 8.92 -11.18 -5.02
N SER A 37 9.51 -10.00 -5.24
CA SER A 37 8.92 -8.72 -4.80
C SER A 37 7.51 -8.52 -5.39
N PRO A 38 6.50 -8.14 -4.57
CA PRO A 38 5.12 -7.94 -5.01
C PRO A 38 4.90 -6.54 -5.59
N ASP A 39 5.74 -6.10 -6.52
CA ASP A 39 5.76 -4.69 -6.97
C ASP A 39 4.43 -4.22 -7.59
N ARG A 40 3.66 -5.14 -8.19
CA ARG A 40 2.34 -4.79 -8.78
C ARG A 40 1.27 -4.57 -7.71
N VAL A 41 1.36 -5.30 -6.60
CA VAL A 41 0.44 -5.12 -5.46
C VAL A 41 0.70 -3.81 -4.78
N GLU A 42 1.97 -3.44 -4.62
CA GLU A 42 2.33 -2.13 -4.05
C GLU A 42 1.85 -0.98 -4.93
N ALA A 43 2.00 -1.11 -6.25
CA ALA A 43 1.43 -0.12 -7.17
C ALA A 43 -0.10 -0.02 -7.00
N GLY A 44 -0.80 -1.14 -6.84
CA GLY A 44 -2.24 -1.17 -6.57
C GLY A 44 -2.62 -0.53 -5.23
N LEU A 45 -1.84 -0.77 -4.18
CA LEU A 45 -2.07 -0.17 -2.85
C LEU A 45 -1.86 1.34 -2.88
N LEU A 46 -0.78 1.80 -3.53
CA LEU A 46 -0.46 3.21 -3.65
C LEU A 46 -1.43 3.96 -4.57
N ALA A 47 -2.04 3.29 -5.55
CA ALA A 47 -3.03 3.90 -6.42
C ALA A 47 -4.28 4.40 -5.67
N ILE A 48 -4.58 3.84 -4.50
CA ILE A 48 -5.71 4.25 -3.65
C ILE A 48 -5.31 5.44 -2.75
N TYR A 49 -4.02 5.63 -2.50
CA TYR A 49 -3.52 6.63 -1.57
C TYR A 49 -3.24 7.96 -2.28
N GLU A 50 -3.98 9.00 -1.91
CA GLU A 50 -3.76 10.36 -2.38
C GLU A 50 -3.11 11.21 -1.25
N PRO A 51 -1.83 11.58 -1.37
CA PRO A 51 -1.13 12.33 -0.32
C PRO A 51 -1.54 13.81 -0.27
N VAL A 52 -2.04 14.37 -1.37
CA VAL A 52 -2.40 15.78 -1.51
C VAL A 52 -3.77 15.87 -2.19
N PRO A 53 -4.78 16.51 -1.60
CA PRO A 53 -6.07 16.68 -2.27
C PRO A 53 -5.88 17.51 -3.55
N LEU A 54 -6.32 16.97 -4.69
CA LEU A 54 -6.25 17.64 -6.00
C LEU A 54 -6.93 19.01 -6.01
N VAL A 55 -7.94 19.19 -5.16
CA VAL A 55 -8.56 20.48 -4.90
C VAL A 55 -7.87 21.08 -3.69
N ALA A 56 -6.81 21.86 -3.93
CA ALA A 56 -6.32 22.79 -2.91
C ALA A 56 -7.55 23.59 -2.44
N ARG A 57 -7.98 23.37 -1.19
CA ARG A 57 -9.09 24.12 -0.59
C ARG A 57 -8.74 25.59 -0.78
N LYS A 58 -9.38 26.26 -1.74
CA LYS A 58 -9.16 27.67 -2.04
C LYS A 58 -9.32 28.35 -0.69
N ARG A 59 -8.22 28.79 -0.07
CA ARG A 59 -8.27 29.53 1.19
C ARG A 59 -9.11 30.75 0.85
N ARG A 60 -10.41 30.72 1.17
CA ARG A 60 -11.25 31.91 1.08
C ARG A 60 -10.51 32.92 1.93
N GLY A 61 -9.99 33.94 1.27
CA GLY A 61 -9.13 34.93 1.90
C GLY A 61 -9.77 35.34 3.21
N VAL A 62 -9.01 35.19 4.30
CA VAL A 62 -9.32 35.90 5.53
C VAL A 62 -8.95 37.35 5.24
N LEU A 63 -9.85 38.04 4.54
CA LEU A 63 -9.94 39.48 4.53
C LEU A 63 -10.92 39.81 5.66
N ASN A 64 -10.34 40.23 6.79
CA ASN A 64 -10.77 41.31 7.68
C ASN A 64 -9.97 41.21 8.98
#